data_AF-A0AA35RI69-F1
#
_entry.id   AF-A0AA35RI69-F1
#
_cell.length_a   1.000
_cell.length_b   1.000
_cell.length_c   1.000
_cell.angle_alpha   90.00
_cell.angle_beta   90.00
_cell.angle_gamma   90.00
#
_symmetry.space_group_name_H-M   'P 1'
#
loop_
_entity.id
_entity.type
_entity.pdbx_description
1 polymer ?
#
loop_
_entity_poly.entity_id
_entity_poly.type
_entity_poly.pdbx_seq_one_letter_code
_entity_poly.pdbx_strand_id
1 'polypeptide(L)'
;MPMVPFLCYYPDAVKMARENQYGELNNYFIRYPEREAEGMKTLSYVDNMNLAPWITCPTLVSVGLRDTTCPPSTVYATYNHLTCEKEILHYPYDMHSGGGDAHRERVVEWAHRLNP
;
A
#
# COMPACT_ATOMS: atom_id res chain seq x y z
N MET A 1 7.67 6.84 11.23
CA MET A 1 6.49 6.17 10.63
C MET A 1 6.80 5.89 9.16
N PRO A 2 6.59 4.65 8.67
CA PRO A 2 6.82 4.29 7.26
C PRO A 2 5.88 5.06 6.34
N MET A 3 6.33 5.36 5.12
CA MET A 3 5.61 6.22 4.16
C MET A 3 4.97 5.44 2.99
N VAL A 4 4.94 4.11 3.08
CA VAL A 4 4.39 3.19 2.07
C VAL A 4 2.98 2.70 2.48
N PRO A 5 2.01 2.58 1.55
CA PRO A 5 0.64 2.26 1.92
C PRO A 5 0.44 0.77 2.21
N PHE A 6 0.01 0.45 3.43
CA PHE A 6 -0.46 -0.87 3.86
C PHE A 6 -1.95 -1.08 3.50
N LEU A 7 -2.50 -2.28 3.77
CA LEU A 7 -3.90 -2.66 3.50
C LEU A 7 -4.29 -2.52 2.02
N CYS A 8 -3.34 -2.83 1.14
CA CYS A 8 -3.49 -2.73 -0.31
C CYS A 8 -3.52 -4.13 -0.92
N TYR A 9 -4.52 -4.41 -1.75
CA TYR A 9 -4.61 -5.61 -2.58
C TYR A 9 -4.33 -6.92 -1.81
N TYR A 10 -5.21 -7.22 -0.85
CA TYR A 10 -5.09 -8.40 0.03
C TYR A 10 -4.85 -9.73 -0.68
N PRO A 11 -5.48 -10.03 -1.85
CA PRO A 11 -5.29 -11.31 -2.53
C PRO A 11 -3.83 -11.63 -2.90
N ASP A 12 -3.01 -10.60 -3.09
CA ASP A 12 -1.57 -10.72 -3.37
C ASP A 12 -0.74 -10.47 -2.10
N ALA A 13 -1.12 -9.49 -1.30
CA ALA A 13 -0.42 -9.14 -0.07
C ALA A 13 -0.27 -10.32 0.90
N VAL A 14 -1.35 -11.09 1.12
CA VAL A 14 -1.35 -12.27 1.99
C VAL A 14 -0.37 -13.34 1.47
N LYS A 15 -0.25 -13.50 0.14
CA LYS A 15 0.63 -14.51 -0.47
C LYS A 15 2.10 -14.09 -0.52
N MET A 16 2.36 -12.79 -0.69
CA MET A 16 3.70 -12.27 -0.97
C MET A 16 4.42 -11.72 0.26
N ALA A 17 3.69 -11.21 1.25
CA ALA A 17 4.30 -10.58 2.41
C ALA A 17 5.07 -11.61 3.25
N ARG A 18 6.34 -11.30 3.51
CA ARG A 18 7.26 -12.17 4.25
C ARG A 18 7.40 -11.76 5.72
N GLU A 19 6.86 -10.60 6.06
CA GLU A 19 6.98 -9.98 7.37
C GLU A 19 5.62 -9.80 8.06
N ASN A 20 5.65 -9.65 9.38
CA ASN A 20 4.57 -10.03 10.30
C ASN A 20 3.22 -9.33 10.12
N GLN A 21 3.11 -8.21 9.43
CA GLN A 21 1.85 -7.43 9.42
C GLN A 21 0.71 -8.14 8.67
N TYR A 22 0.96 -8.69 7.48
CA TYR A 22 0.00 -9.60 6.82
C TYR A 22 0.09 -11.05 7.34
N GLY A 23 1.12 -11.36 8.14
CA GLY A 23 1.35 -12.68 8.73
C GLY A 23 0.23 -13.15 9.65
N GLU A 24 -0.48 -12.23 10.30
CA GLU A 24 -1.67 -12.57 11.11
C GLU A 24 -2.79 -13.20 10.28
N LEU A 25 -3.03 -12.68 9.07
CA LEU A 25 -4.02 -13.23 8.14
C LEU A 25 -3.58 -14.60 7.62
N ASN A 26 -2.29 -14.77 7.31
CA ASN A 26 -1.73 -16.07 6.96
C ASN A 26 -1.97 -17.10 8.07
N ASN A 27 -1.65 -16.77 9.31
CA ASN A 27 -1.87 -17.66 10.45
C ASN A 27 -3.36 -17.96 10.66
N TYR A 28 -4.24 -16.99 10.47
CA TYR A 28 -5.68 -17.18 10.55
C TYR A 28 -6.19 -18.14 9.48
N PHE A 29 -5.78 -17.97 8.21
CA PHE A 29 -6.20 -18.85 7.11
C PHE A 29 -5.54 -20.24 7.16
N ILE A 30 -4.33 -20.37 7.70
CA ILE A 30 -3.72 -21.68 8.00
C ILE A 30 -4.56 -22.43 9.05
N ARG A 31 -5.05 -21.72 10.07
CA ARG A 31 -5.84 -22.32 11.16
C ARG A 31 -7.29 -22.61 10.76
N TYR A 32 -7.86 -21.79 9.87
CA TYR A 32 -9.25 -21.84 9.44
C TYR A 32 -9.38 -21.69 7.91
N PRO A 33 -8.87 -22.65 7.13
CA PRO A 33 -8.87 -22.56 5.66
C PRO A 33 -10.28 -22.46 5.07
N GLU A 34 -11.29 -23.03 5.73
CA GLU A 34 -12.70 -22.94 5.34
C GLU A 34 -13.25 -21.50 5.39
N ARG A 35 -12.58 -20.60 6.11
CA ARG A 35 -12.97 -19.20 6.28
C ARG A 35 -12.27 -18.25 5.30
N GLU A 36 -11.40 -18.74 4.44
CA GLU A 36 -10.63 -17.87 3.52
C GLU A 36 -11.54 -17.01 2.65
N ALA A 37 -12.56 -17.61 2.03
CA ALA A 37 -13.48 -16.88 1.15
C ALA A 37 -14.26 -15.78 1.89
N GLU A 38 -14.77 -16.08 3.08
CA GLU A 38 -15.48 -15.10 3.91
C GLU A 38 -14.54 -14.00 4.43
N GLY A 39 -13.33 -14.38 4.85
CA GLY A 39 -12.30 -13.46 5.31
C GLY A 39 -11.87 -12.50 4.20
N MET A 40 -11.56 -13.01 3.01
CA MET A 40 -11.21 -12.19 1.84
C MET A 40 -12.37 -11.28 1.42
N LYS A 41 -13.61 -11.75 1.48
CA LYS A 41 -14.79 -10.90 1.25
C LYS A 41 -14.86 -9.77 2.29
N THR A 42 -14.61 -10.06 3.56
CA THR A 42 -14.58 -9.05 4.62
C THR A 42 -13.47 -8.02 4.40
N LEU A 43 -12.26 -8.48 4.09
CA LEU A 43 -11.11 -7.62 3.81
C LEU A 43 -11.33 -6.72 2.58
N SER A 44 -12.12 -7.18 1.59
CA SER A 44 -12.41 -6.40 0.40
C SER A 44 -13.09 -5.05 0.66
N TYR A 45 -13.81 -4.90 1.79
CA TYR A 45 -14.47 -3.65 2.18
C TYR A 45 -13.51 -2.58 2.72
N VAL A 46 -12.30 -2.98 3.11
CA VAL A 46 -11.26 -2.09 3.64
C VAL A 46 -9.97 -2.14 2.82
N ASP A 47 -10.03 -2.74 1.63
CA ASP A 47 -8.90 -2.81 0.70
C ASP A 47 -8.73 -1.46 0.01
N ASN A 48 -7.58 -0.81 0.21
CA ASN A 48 -7.28 0.48 -0.39
C ASN A 48 -7.33 0.43 -1.93
N MET A 49 -7.07 -0.71 -2.57
CA MET A 49 -7.22 -0.85 -4.03
C MET A 49 -8.68 -0.65 -4.46
N ASN A 50 -9.64 -1.18 -3.69
CA ASN A 50 -11.07 -1.04 -3.97
C ASN A 50 -11.59 0.37 -3.64
N LEU A 51 -10.97 1.03 -2.66
CA LEU A 51 -11.30 2.40 -2.25
C LEU A 51 -10.62 3.47 -3.12
N ALA A 52 -9.56 3.13 -3.84
CA ALA A 52 -8.78 4.07 -4.66
C ALA A 52 -9.61 4.91 -5.64
N PRO A 53 -10.64 4.37 -6.33
CA PRO A 53 -11.48 5.17 -7.22
C PRO A 53 -12.32 6.23 -6.51
N TRP A 54 -12.47 6.18 -5.17
CA TRP A 54 -13.21 7.18 -4.40
C TRP A 54 -12.35 8.37 -3.97
N ILE A 55 -11.03 8.28 -4.14
CA ILE A 55 -10.11 9.37 -3.81
C ILE A 55 -10.15 10.41 -4.93
N THR A 56 -10.54 11.63 -4.59
CA THR A 56 -10.68 12.76 -5.54
C THR A 56 -9.63 13.85 -5.36
N CYS A 57 -8.91 13.86 -4.23
CA CYS A 57 -7.85 14.84 -3.98
C CYS A 57 -6.54 14.46 -4.68
N PRO A 58 -5.67 15.45 -5.01
CA PRO A 58 -4.31 15.17 -5.43
C PRO A 58 -3.61 14.23 -4.45
N THR A 59 -2.91 13.21 -4.96
CA THR A 59 -2.34 12.14 -4.14
C THR A 59 -0.88 11.89 -4.49
N LEU A 60 0.00 11.97 -3.49
CA LEU A 60 1.40 11.55 -3.59
C LEU A 60 1.58 10.20 -2.90
N VAL A 61 2.16 9.23 -3.61
CA VAL A 61 2.43 7.88 -3.10
C VAL A 61 3.94 7.64 -3.06
N SER A 62 4.42 6.90 -2.07
CA SER A 62 5.79 6.39 -2.04
C SER A 62 5.81 4.87 -2.22
N VAL A 63 6.87 4.34 -2.84
CA VAL A 63 7.11 2.90 -2.94
C VAL A 63 8.58 2.57 -2.72
N GLY A 64 8.86 1.69 -1.75
CA GLY A 64 10.15 1.03 -1.59
C GLY A 64 10.20 -0.24 -2.43
N LEU A 65 11.05 -0.31 -3.45
CA LEU A 65 11.03 -1.46 -4.39
C LEU A 65 11.56 -2.76 -3.78
N ARG A 66 12.17 -2.70 -2.59
CA ARG A 66 12.60 -3.87 -1.81
C ARG A 66 11.73 -4.13 -0.60
N ASP A 67 10.57 -3.49 -0.48
CA ASP A 67 9.67 -3.67 0.65
C ASP A 67 9.06 -5.09 0.65
N THR A 68 9.30 -5.80 1.74
CA THR A 68 8.81 -7.16 2.06
C THR A 68 7.61 -7.17 3.00
N THR A 69 7.30 -6.02 3.62
CA THR A 69 6.13 -5.79 4.47
C THR A 69 4.95 -5.29 3.63
N CYS A 70 5.14 -4.27 2.79
CA CYS A 70 4.15 -3.79 1.81
C CYS A 70 4.68 -3.99 0.37
N PRO A 71 4.51 -5.19 -0.22
CA PRO A 71 5.10 -5.51 -1.52
C PRO A 71 4.77 -4.46 -2.60
N PRO A 72 5.72 -4.07 -3.47
CA PRO A 72 5.47 -3.06 -4.49
C PRO A 72 4.27 -3.36 -5.39
N SER A 73 4.00 -4.63 -5.68
CA SER A 73 2.83 -5.06 -6.46
C SER A 73 1.50 -4.57 -5.85
N THR A 74 1.39 -4.62 -4.53
CA THR A 74 0.21 -4.18 -3.78
C THR A 74 0.05 -2.66 -3.82
N VAL A 75 1.16 -1.93 -3.71
CA VAL A 75 1.20 -0.46 -3.81
C VAL A 75 0.80 -0.02 -5.22
N TYR A 76 1.37 -0.64 -6.25
CA TYR A 76 1.02 -0.35 -7.64
C TYR A 76 -0.41 -0.74 -7.99
N ALA A 77 -0.93 -1.85 -7.47
CA ALA A 77 -2.32 -2.22 -7.66
C ALA A 77 -3.24 -1.08 -7.20
N THR A 78 -3.00 -0.53 -6.02
CA THR A 78 -3.76 0.62 -5.49
C THR A 78 -3.52 1.90 -6.28
N TYR A 79 -2.26 2.27 -6.52
CA TYR A 79 -1.89 3.47 -7.26
C TYR A 79 -2.51 3.50 -8.66
N ASN A 80 -2.54 2.35 -9.34
CA ASN A 80 -3.09 2.25 -10.70
C ASN A 80 -4.62 2.44 -10.72
N HIS A 81 -5.33 2.09 -9.64
CA HIS A 81 -6.77 2.29 -9.52
C HIS A 81 -7.19 3.71 -9.09
N LEU A 82 -6.26 4.54 -8.62
CA LEU A 82 -6.54 5.96 -8.37
C LEU A 82 -6.99 6.67 -9.65
N THR A 83 -8.05 7.49 -9.56
CA THR A 83 -8.60 8.27 -10.67
C THR A 83 -8.32 9.77 -10.57
N CYS A 84 -7.78 10.23 -9.43
CA CYS A 84 -7.38 11.61 -9.19
C CYS A 84 -6.05 11.97 -9.85
N GLU A 85 -5.67 13.26 -9.73
CA GLU A 85 -4.29 13.67 -9.96
C GLU A 85 -3.37 12.92 -8.99
N LYS A 86 -2.33 12.27 -9.53
CA LYS A 86 -1.49 11.36 -8.75
C LYS A 86 -0.04 11.40 -9.20
N GLU A 87 0.87 11.29 -8.23
CA GLU A 87 2.31 11.17 -8.42
C GLU A 87 2.83 10.02 -7.54
N ILE A 88 3.83 9.28 -8.01
CA ILE A 88 4.48 8.21 -7.24
C ILE A 88 6.01 8.40 -7.22
N LEU A 89 6.57 8.39 -6.00
CA LEU A 89 8.00 8.46 -5.76
C LEU A 89 8.57 7.07 -5.52
N HIS A 90 9.60 6.74 -6.30
CA HIS A 90 10.24 5.44 -6.31
C HIS A 90 11.52 5.46 -5.49
N TYR A 91 11.67 4.48 -4.59
CA TYR A 91 12.87 4.28 -3.79
C TYR A 91 13.44 2.88 -4.08
N PRO A 92 14.33 2.74 -5.08
CA PRO A 92 14.70 1.44 -5.64
C PRO A 92 15.42 0.49 -4.68
N TYR A 93 16.15 1.05 -3.71
CA TYR A 93 16.96 0.29 -2.76
C TYR A 93 16.32 0.24 -1.37
N ASP A 94 15.25 1.00 -1.16
CA ASP A 94 14.59 1.11 0.13
C ASP A 94 13.55 0.00 0.30
N MET A 95 13.29 -0.31 1.57
CA MET A 95 12.32 -1.27 2.02
C MET A 95 11.11 -0.50 2.57
N HIS A 96 10.62 -0.90 3.74
CA HIS A 96 9.42 -0.36 4.36
C HIS A 96 9.53 1.11 4.81
N SER A 97 10.73 1.71 4.79
CA SER A 97 10.89 3.10 5.20
C SER A 97 10.29 4.10 4.19
N GLY A 98 10.17 3.72 2.91
CA GLY A 98 9.47 4.50 1.89
C GLY A 98 10.14 5.84 1.57
N GLY A 99 11.47 5.90 1.62
CA GLY A 99 12.29 7.08 1.42
C GLY A 99 12.58 7.87 2.70
N GLY A 100 12.04 7.47 3.85
CA GLY A 100 12.37 8.04 5.16
C GLY A 100 12.26 9.57 5.20
N ASP A 101 13.30 10.23 5.71
CA ASP A 101 13.35 11.69 5.79
C ASP A 101 13.41 12.37 4.43
N ALA A 102 14.09 11.77 3.45
CA ALA A 102 14.12 12.30 2.09
C ALA A 102 12.72 12.34 1.47
N HIS A 103 11.86 11.35 1.74
CA HIS A 103 10.47 11.40 1.30
C HIS A 103 9.67 12.51 2.00
N ARG A 104 9.90 12.75 3.29
CA ARG A 104 9.23 13.83 4.03
C ARG A 104 9.51 15.20 3.44
N GLU A 105 10.75 15.45 3.05
CA GLU A 105 11.13 16.69 2.34
C GLU A 105 10.35 16.83 1.02
N ARG A 106 10.27 15.75 0.23
CA ARG A 106 9.50 15.76 -1.03
C ARG A 106 8.01 15.99 -0.83
N VAL A 107 7.42 15.51 0.26
CA VAL A 107 6.01 15.79 0.60
C VAL A 107 5.78 17.28 0.79
N VAL A 108 6.69 17.98 1.48
CA VAL A 108 6.60 19.43 1.70
C VAL A 108 6.72 20.18 0.37
N GLU A 109 7.72 19.83 -0.45
CA GLU A 109 7.90 20.41 -1.78
C GLU A 109 6.68 20.19 -2.67
N TRP A 110 6.11 18.98 -2.67
CA TRP A 110 4.93 18.64 -3.45
C TRP A 110 3.70 19.42 -2.98
N ALA A 111 3.49 19.54 -1.67
CA ALA A 111 2.38 20.32 -1.11
C ALA A 111 2.45 21.79 -1.52
N HIS A 112 3.65 22.39 -1.55
CA HIS A 112 3.82 23.76 -2.04
C HIS A 112 3.49 23.91 -3.54
N ARG A 113 3.72 22.89 -4.37
CA ARG A 113 3.34 22.94 -5.80
C ARG A 113 1.82 22.96 -6.02
N LEU A 114 1.05 22.35 -5.12
CA LEU A 114 -0.41 22.27 -5.23
C LEU A 114 -1.14 23.54 -4.81
N ASN A 115 -0.50 24.40 -4.03
CA ASN A 115 -1.05 25.67 -3.57
C ASN A 115 -0.04 26.81 -3.81
N PRO A 116 0.15 27.20 -5.09
CA PRO A 116 1.15 28.19 -5.49
C PRO A 116 0.89 29.61 -4.98
#